data_AF-A0A3R7G1Q5-F1
#
_entry.id   AF-A0A3R7G1Q5-F1
#
_cell.length_a   1.000
_cell.length_b   1.000
_cell.length_c   1.000
_cell.angle_alpha   90.00
_cell.angle_beta   90.00
_cell.angle_gamma   90.00
#
_symmetry.space_group_name_H-M   'P 1'
#
loop_
_entity.id
_entity.type
_entity.pdbx_description
1 polymer ?
#
loop_
_entity_poly.entity_id
_entity_poly.type
_entity_poly.pdbx_seq_one_letter_code
_entity_poly.pdbx_strand_id
1 'polypeptide(L)'
;MKRRRGQDTARSSKSTRRESLDSEEASDDDVLPTNVVVADGPSEEEEEEDEALDFTQTEYAVQMSQMNQNESLTQDSEGSKANKTPTVPKSIAQLQSKALDDLTAKLVRYMLYKGGLKLPIKFADISKDVFPEYKSVSRYFFLIAKKQVEDVFGYRVVQVEDSTNKELYLVLNNASSQEHLQLMNKTGKAATRGFLMMIMGLLWCAPVRRLSEEELWKQLARLDPKIKVNREHPQLGDISQLFKMFETQLYLDATSELDQDLKKIKYYAYGPRTFLEVGKVQILNFVCKLITGRPPSETQVIEVLSEDS
;
A
#
# COMPACT_ATOMS: atom_id res chain seq x y z
N MET A 1 15.52 -10.50 -60.37
CA MET A 1 15.58 -11.75 -61.16
C MET A 1 15.06 -12.92 -60.32
N LYS A 2 14.80 -14.08 -60.95
CA LYS A 2 14.71 -15.48 -60.43
C LYS A 2 14.73 -15.67 -58.88
N ARG A 3 13.68 -16.26 -58.28
CA ARG A 3 13.53 -17.70 -57.91
C ARG A 3 14.49 -18.16 -56.79
N ARG A 4 14.14 -19.06 -55.85
CA ARG A 4 13.02 -20.03 -55.80
C ARG A 4 12.68 -20.44 -54.35
N ARG A 5 11.49 -21.03 -54.17
CA ARG A 5 11.06 -21.81 -52.99
C ARG A 5 11.83 -23.14 -52.93
N GLY A 6 12.02 -23.69 -51.73
CA GLY A 6 12.50 -25.06 -51.50
C GLY A 6 11.88 -25.64 -50.22
N GLN A 7 11.45 -26.90 -50.29
CA GLN A 7 11.02 -27.74 -49.15
C GLN A 7 11.94 -28.97 -49.15
N ASP A 8 12.04 -29.68 -48.02
CA ASP A 8 11.85 -31.14 -47.90
C ASP A 8 12.12 -31.56 -46.43
N THR A 9 11.19 -32.23 -45.74
CA THR A 9 11.11 -33.68 -45.40
C THR A 9 12.21 -34.19 -44.44
N ALA A 10 12.03 -35.24 -43.60
CA ALA A 10 10.99 -36.27 -43.53
C ALA A 10 10.85 -36.90 -42.11
N ARG A 11 9.81 -37.75 -41.93
CA ARG A 11 9.59 -38.80 -40.88
C ARG A 11 9.57 -38.34 -39.40
N SER A 12 8.61 -38.70 -38.53
CA SER A 12 7.60 -39.78 -38.42
C SER A 12 8.13 -41.17 -38.02
N SER A 13 7.92 -41.55 -36.75
CA SER A 13 7.07 -42.71 -36.38
C SER A 13 6.68 -42.67 -34.89
N LYS A 14 5.49 -43.18 -34.56
CA LYS A 14 5.10 -43.63 -33.21
C LYS A 14 5.30 -45.14 -33.13
N SER A 15 5.48 -45.69 -31.93
CA SER A 15 5.11 -47.08 -31.64
C SER A 15 4.60 -47.21 -30.20
N THR A 16 3.65 -48.12 -30.00
CA THR A 16 3.01 -48.44 -28.73
C THR A 16 3.03 -49.95 -28.55
N ARG A 17 3.27 -50.45 -27.33
CA ARG A 17 2.96 -51.85 -26.99
C ARG A 17 2.43 -51.97 -25.56
N ARG A 18 1.64 -53.01 -25.33
CA ARG A 18 0.82 -53.31 -24.15
C ARG A 18 0.98 -54.80 -23.81
N GLU A 19 0.38 -55.22 -22.69
CA GLU A 19 0.06 -56.63 -22.32
C GLU A 19 1.27 -57.55 -21.97
N SER A 20 1.18 -58.51 -21.03
CA SER A 20 0.07 -58.88 -20.10
C SER A 20 0.48 -59.88 -18.98
N LEU A 21 -0.06 -59.66 -17.77
CA LEU A 21 -0.74 -60.60 -16.82
C LEU A 21 -0.10 -61.91 -16.26
N ASP A 22 -0.76 -62.35 -15.16
CA ASP A 22 -0.76 -63.63 -14.40
C ASP A 22 0.37 -63.97 -13.41
N SER A 23 0.16 -64.65 -12.26
CA SER A 23 -1.02 -64.80 -11.33
C SER A 23 -0.64 -65.63 -10.06
N GLU A 24 -1.25 -65.29 -8.89
CA GLU A 24 -1.67 -66.22 -7.78
C GLU A 24 -0.59 -67.01 -6.95
N GLU A 25 -0.79 -67.50 -5.71
CA GLU A 25 -1.94 -67.50 -4.75
C GLU A 25 -1.50 -67.69 -3.26
N ALA A 26 -2.40 -67.38 -2.29
CA ALA A 26 -2.59 -67.89 -0.88
C ALA A 26 -1.40 -67.95 0.12
N SER A 27 -1.49 -67.89 1.46
CA SER A 27 -2.53 -68.02 2.54
C SER A 27 -1.98 -67.32 3.84
N ASP A 28 -2.51 -67.30 5.09
CA ASP A 28 -3.67 -67.90 5.82
C ASP A 28 -4.01 -67.04 7.10
N ASP A 29 -4.79 -67.55 8.07
CA ASP A 29 -5.34 -66.85 9.28
C ASP A 29 -4.50 -66.87 10.60
N ASP A 30 -4.75 -65.92 11.54
CA ASP A 30 -5.17 -66.17 12.96
C ASP A 30 -5.64 -64.87 13.70
N VAL A 31 -6.43 -64.97 14.80
CA VAL A 31 -7.34 -63.87 15.26
C VAL A 31 -7.53 -63.67 16.80
N LEU A 32 -7.44 -62.39 17.26
CA LEU A 32 -7.94 -61.78 18.54
C LEU A 32 -7.30 -62.20 19.91
N PRO A 33 -7.54 -61.49 21.06
CA PRO A 33 -8.36 -60.28 21.31
C PRO A 33 -7.71 -59.11 22.12
N THR A 34 -8.45 -57.98 22.22
CA THR A 34 -8.43 -56.94 23.29
C THR A 34 -7.15 -56.13 23.54
N ASN A 35 -7.18 -54.80 23.45
CA ASN A 35 -7.87 -53.95 24.43
C ASN A 35 -8.44 -52.65 23.84
N VAL A 36 -9.49 -52.12 24.48
CA VAL A 36 -10.10 -50.82 24.18
C VAL A 36 -9.72 -49.83 25.28
N VAL A 37 -9.25 -48.63 24.89
CA VAL A 37 -9.22 -47.45 25.77
C VAL A 37 -9.93 -46.32 25.03
N VAL A 38 -10.87 -45.66 25.70
CA VAL A 38 -11.75 -44.64 25.12
C VAL A 38 -11.33 -43.26 25.60
N ALA A 39 -11.29 -42.30 24.66
CA ALA A 39 -11.20 -40.86 24.86
C ALA A 39 -10.05 -40.34 25.74
N ASP A 40 -9.21 -39.52 25.12
CA ASP A 40 -9.10 -38.15 25.61
C ASP A 40 -9.70 -37.20 24.57
N GLY A 41 -10.04 -35.97 24.95
CA GLY A 41 -10.70 -35.01 24.07
C GLY A 41 -9.80 -34.51 22.93
N PRO A 42 -10.36 -33.82 21.91
CA PRO A 42 -9.53 -32.92 21.12
C PRO A 42 -8.97 -31.87 22.08
N SER A 43 -7.65 -31.73 22.13
CA SER A 43 -7.03 -30.55 22.70
C SER A 43 -7.59 -29.34 21.96
N GLU A 44 -8.16 -28.39 22.70
CA GLU A 44 -8.37 -27.05 22.18
C GLU A 44 -6.97 -26.48 21.91
N GLU A 45 -6.52 -26.63 20.67
CA GLU A 45 -5.46 -25.80 20.13
C GLU A 45 -6.01 -24.38 20.19
N GLU A 46 -5.58 -23.63 21.22
CA GLU A 46 -5.65 -22.18 21.19
C GLU A 46 -4.88 -21.74 19.95
N GLU A 47 -5.59 -21.55 18.85
CA GLU A 47 -5.11 -20.74 17.73
C GLU A 47 -4.79 -19.37 18.35
N GLU A 48 -3.51 -19.15 18.69
CA GLU A 48 -3.01 -17.81 19.00
C GLU A 48 -3.47 -16.93 17.84
N GLU A 49 -4.41 -16.02 18.08
CA GLU A 49 -4.92 -15.14 17.03
C GLU A 49 -3.72 -14.32 16.54
N ASP A 50 -3.17 -14.78 15.42
CA ASP A 50 -1.94 -14.29 14.82
C ASP A 50 -2.20 -12.85 14.37
N GLU A 51 -2.01 -11.92 15.32
CA GLU A 51 -2.41 -10.52 15.28
C GLU A 51 -1.81 -9.86 14.03
N ALA A 52 -2.59 -9.95 12.95
CA ALA A 52 -2.12 -9.77 11.60
C ALA A 52 -1.82 -8.29 11.41
N LEU A 53 -0.53 -7.96 11.47
CA LEU A 53 -0.01 -6.59 11.50
C LEU A 53 -0.72 -5.73 10.45
N ASP A 54 -1.57 -4.84 10.95
CA ASP A 54 -2.28 -3.91 10.09
C ASP A 54 -1.27 -2.94 9.45
N PHE A 55 -1.50 -2.67 8.18
CA PHE A 55 -0.71 -1.77 7.35
C PHE A 55 -1.29 -0.34 7.32
N THR A 56 -2.44 -0.10 7.97
CA THR A 56 -3.11 1.21 7.95
C THR A 56 -3.59 1.68 9.33
N GLN A 57 -3.46 2.98 9.59
CA GLN A 57 -3.98 3.72 10.74
C GLN A 57 -4.92 4.81 10.24
N THR A 58 -6.23 4.66 10.48
CA THR A 58 -7.20 5.69 10.09
C THR A 58 -7.19 6.90 11.03
N GLU A 59 -6.81 6.74 12.29
CA GLU A 59 -6.95 7.78 13.34
C GLU A 59 -5.98 8.95 13.19
N TYR A 60 -4.68 8.69 13.02
CA TYR A 60 -3.69 9.75 12.76
C TYR A 60 -4.06 10.55 11.50
N ALA A 61 -4.53 9.85 10.47
CA ALA A 61 -5.02 10.51 9.26
C ALA A 61 -6.25 11.39 9.53
N VAL A 62 -7.20 10.97 10.40
CA VAL A 62 -8.36 11.77 10.84
C VAL A 62 -7.92 13.11 11.44
N GLN A 63 -7.00 13.07 12.41
CA GLN A 63 -6.44 14.26 13.07
C GLN A 63 -5.86 15.25 12.03
N MET A 64 -5.04 14.77 11.10
CA MET A 64 -4.43 15.60 10.07
C MET A 64 -5.44 16.26 9.11
N SER A 65 -6.61 15.65 8.83
CA SER A 65 -7.64 16.37 8.05
C SER A 65 -8.50 17.32 8.89
N GLN A 66 -8.54 17.18 10.21
CA GLN A 66 -9.22 18.15 11.08
C GLN A 66 -8.35 19.42 11.23
N MET A 67 -7.03 19.27 11.41
CA MET A 67 -6.08 20.39 11.34
C MET A 67 -6.16 21.14 10.01
N ASN A 68 -6.04 20.46 8.87
CA ASN A 68 -6.15 21.08 7.54
C ASN A 68 -7.51 21.74 7.27
N GLN A 69 -8.60 21.29 7.91
CA GLN A 69 -9.90 21.98 7.82
C GLN A 69 -9.90 23.30 8.60
N ASN A 70 -9.23 23.35 9.75
CA ASN A 70 -9.11 24.57 10.56
C ASN A 70 -8.16 25.60 9.92
N GLU A 71 -7.04 25.19 9.32
CA GLU A 71 -6.14 26.13 8.63
C GLU A 71 -6.78 26.76 7.39
N SER A 72 -7.65 26.03 6.68
CA SER A 72 -8.45 26.60 5.59
C SER A 72 -9.51 27.63 6.05
N LEU A 73 -9.65 27.88 7.37
CA LEU A 73 -10.60 28.83 7.95
C LEU A 73 -9.93 30.05 8.61
N THR A 74 -8.61 30.13 8.70
CA THR A 74 -7.92 31.24 9.41
C THR A 74 -7.78 32.56 8.63
N GLN A 75 -8.29 32.63 7.38
CA GLN A 75 -8.29 33.86 6.57
C GLN A 75 -9.64 34.60 6.48
N ASP A 76 -10.75 34.02 6.98
CA ASP A 76 -12.05 34.71 7.06
C ASP A 76 -12.57 34.66 8.51
N SER A 77 -12.71 35.83 9.14
CA SER A 77 -13.17 35.95 10.53
C SER A 77 -14.69 35.79 10.68
N GLU A 78 -15.10 35.40 11.88
CA GLU A 78 -16.46 35.34 12.42
C GLU A 78 -17.44 34.26 11.88
N GLY A 79 -18.14 33.61 12.82
CA GLY A 79 -19.51 33.14 12.56
C GLY A 79 -19.75 31.65 12.26
N SER A 80 -19.29 30.76 13.16
CA SER A 80 -19.92 29.46 13.52
C SER A 80 -20.76 28.75 12.43
N LYS A 81 -20.11 28.05 11.48
CA LYS A 81 -20.80 27.22 10.46
C LYS A 81 -20.07 25.92 10.13
N ALA A 82 -20.35 24.88 10.90
CA ALA A 82 -20.18 23.51 10.43
C ALA A 82 -21.06 23.26 9.18
N ASN A 83 -20.61 22.39 8.27
CA ASN A 83 -21.40 21.86 7.15
C ASN A 83 -22.02 22.88 6.18
N LYS A 84 -21.35 24.00 5.91
CA LYS A 84 -21.61 24.82 4.69
C LYS A 84 -21.38 23.95 3.44
N THR A 85 -22.42 23.64 2.68
CA THR A 85 -22.27 23.17 1.28
C THR A 85 -21.60 24.26 0.44
N PRO A 86 -20.67 23.94 -0.47
CA PRO A 86 -20.01 24.95 -1.29
C PRO A 86 -21.02 25.65 -2.22
N THR A 87 -20.98 26.97 -2.30
CA THR A 87 -21.87 27.77 -3.16
C THR A 87 -21.57 27.52 -4.64
N VAL A 88 -22.61 27.24 -5.43
CA VAL A 88 -22.47 27.01 -6.89
C VAL A 88 -21.91 28.25 -7.59
N PRO A 89 -20.76 28.16 -8.29
CA PRO A 89 -20.21 29.28 -9.06
C PRO A 89 -21.13 29.71 -10.20
N LYS A 90 -21.26 31.03 -10.40
CA LYS A 90 -22.13 31.62 -11.45
C LYS A 90 -21.85 31.09 -12.86
N SER A 91 -20.61 30.69 -13.15
CA SER A 91 -20.18 30.11 -14.43
C SER A 91 -20.74 28.71 -14.71
N ILE A 92 -21.22 27.99 -13.69
CA ILE A 92 -21.88 26.67 -13.86
C ILE A 92 -23.32 26.63 -13.34
N ALA A 93 -23.82 27.73 -12.77
CA ALA A 93 -25.22 27.87 -12.34
C ALA A 93 -26.25 27.80 -13.49
N GLN A 94 -25.79 27.84 -14.75
CA GLN A 94 -26.62 27.64 -15.96
C GLN A 94 -26.56 26.20 -16.51
N LEU A 95 -25.69 25.33 -15.97
CA LEU A 95 -25.65 23.92 -16.37
C LEU A 95 -26.83 23.17 -15.76
N GLN A 96 -27.35 22.17 -16.48
CA GLN A 96 -28.36 21.24 -15.96
C GLN A 96 -27.76 20.43 -14.80
N SER A 97 -28.56 20.10 -13.78
CA SER A 97 -28.11 19.30 -12.61
C SER A 97 -27.31 18.08 -13.05
N LYS A 98 -27.87 17.28 -13.97
CA LYS A 98 -27.20 16.08 -14.49
C LYS A 98 -25.78 16.34 -15.02
N ALA A 99 -25.51 17.48 -15.64
CA ALA A 99 -24.16 17.82 -16.10
C ALA A 99 -23.20 18.14 -14.93
N LEU A 100 -23.71 18.73 -13.84
CA LEU A 100 -22.96 18.90 -12.59
C LEU A 100 -22.70 17.56 -11.91
N ASP A 101 -23.69 16.67 -11.92
CA ASP A 101 -23.62 15.33 -11.35
C ASP A 101 -22.61 14.45 -12.13
N ASP A 102 -22.68 14.45 -13.46
CA ASP A 102 -21.75 13.74 -14.36
C ASP A 102 -20.29 14.29 -14.21
N LEU A 103 -20.11 15.61 -14.08
CA LEU A 103 -18.80 16.24 -13.82
C LEU A 103 -18.24 15.87 -12.44
N THR A 104 -19.09 15.79 -11.41
CA THR A 104 -18.70 15.35 -10.06
C THR A 104 -18.29 13.88 -10.06
N ALA A 105 -19.11 13.01 -10.65
CA ALA A 105 -18.83 11.58 -10.78
C ALA A 105 -17.53 11.30 -11.58
N LYS A 106 -17.23 12.12 -12.59
CA LYS A 106 -15.95 12.06 -13.33
C LYS A 106 -14.75 12.32 -12.39
N LEU A 107 -14.85 13.29 -11.47
CA LEU A 107 -13.79 13.56 -10.50
C LEU A 107 -13.69 12.47 -9.43
N VAL A 108 -14.81 11.98 -8.89
CA VAL A 108 -14.84 10.86 -7.94
C VAL A 108 -14.15 9.63 -8.52
N ARG A 109 -14.45 9.26 -9.78
CA ARG A 109 -13.76 8.16 -10.48
C ARG A 109 -12.26 8.41 -10.63
N TYR A 110 -11.84 9.64 -10.93
CA TYR A 110 -10.41 10.01 -11.02
C TYR A 110 -9.71 9.90 -9.66
N MET A 111 -10.34 10.35 -8.57
CA MET A 111 -9.82 10.22 -7.20
C MET A 111 -9.65 8.75 -6.79
N LEU A 112 -10.69 7.93 -6.98
CA LEU A 112 -10.64 6.51 -6.65
C LEU A 112 -9.61 5.75 -7.49
N TYR A 113 -9.46 6.07 -8.78
CA TYR A 113 -8.42 5.49 -9.64
C TYR A 113 -6.99 5.82 -9.15
N LYS A 114 -6.73 7.09 -8.81
CA LYS A 114 -5.42 7.50 -8.25
C LYS A 114 -5.17 6.85 -6.88
N GLY A 115 -6.19 6.79 -6.02
CA GLY A 115 -6.14 6.13 -4.72
C GLY A 115 -5.86 4.63 -4.78
N GLY A 116 -6.51 3.90 -5.69
CA GLY A 116 -6.27 2.46 -5.91
C GLY A 116 -4.86 2.15 -6.44
N LEU A 117 -4.25 3.08 -7.18
CA LEU A 117 -2.83 3.01 -7.58
C LEU A 117 -1.85 3.55 -6.51
N LYS A 118 -2.38 4.03 -5.37
CA LYS A 118 -1.66 4.76 -4.30
C LYS A 118 -0.89 5.99 -4.80
N LEU A 119 -1.32 6.59 -5.92
CA LEU A 119 -0.69 7.79 -6.51
C LEU A 119 -1.21 9.07 -5.85
N PRO A 120 -0.36 10.08 -5.60
CA PRO A 120 -0.78 11.38 -5.14
C PRO A 120 -1.49 12.19 -6.23
N ILE A 121 -2.36 13.11 -5.82
CA ILE A 121 -3.17 13.96 -6.68
C ILE A 121 -2.74 15.41 -6.50
N LYS A 122 -2.14 16.01 -7.53
CA LYS A 122 -1.87 17.45 -7.58
C LYS A 122 -3.12 18.19 -8.04
N PHE A 123 -3.55 19.22 -7.31
CA PHE A 123 -4.75 19.99 -7.66
C PHE A 123 -4.68 20.59 -9.06
N ALA A 124 -3.50 21.10 -9.44
CA ALA A 124 -3.24 21.66 -10.77
C ALA A 124 -3.43 20.66 -11.92
N ASP A 125 -3.37 19.34 -11.65
CA ASP A 125 -3.58 18.30 -12.65
C ASP A 125 -5.06 17.90 -12.76
N ILE A 126 -5.87 18.09 -11.70
CA ILE A 126 -7.35 17.92 -11.77
C ILE A 126 -7.95 18.85 -12.84
N SER A 127 -7.51 20.11 -12.87
CA SER A 127 -7.91 21.12 -13.88
C SER A 127 -7.37 20.85 -15.30
N LYS A 128 -6.56 19.79 -15.51
CA LYS A 128 -6.09 19.34 -16.82
C LYS A 128 -6.79 18.04 -17.23
N ASP A 129 -6.69 17.04 -16.37
CA ASP A 129 -7.13 15.66 -16.60
C ASP A 129 -8.67 15.54 -16.56
N VAL A 130 -9.32 16.30 -15.67
CA VAL A 130 -10.76 16.17 -15.40
C VAL A 130 -11.55 17.35 -15.98
N PHE A 131 -11.07 18.59 -15.80
CA PHE A 131 -11.81 19.81 -16.15
C PHE A 131 -11.05 20.78 -17.09
N PRO A 132 -10.57 20.34 -18.27
CA PRO A 132 -9.82 21.22 -19.18
C PRO A 132 -10.60 22.45 -19.65
N GLU A 133 -11.92 22.36 -19.72
CA GLU A 133 -12.84 23.47 -20.09
C GLU A 133 -13.30 24.30 -18.87
N TYR A 134 -13.30 23.71 -17.67
CA TYR A 134 -13.97 24.23 -16.47
C TYR A 134 -13.00 24.54 -15.32
N LYS A 135 -11.77 24.97 -15.64
CA LYS A 135 -10.66 25.14 -14.69
C LYS A 135 -10.97 26.06 -13.49
N SER A 136 -11.79 27.10 -13.71
CA SER A 136 -12.17 28.07 -12.68
C SER A 136 -13.15 27.52 -11.62
N VAL A 137 -13.75 26.35 -11.86
CA VAL A 137 -14.71 25.71 -10.94
C VAL A 137 -14.23 24.36 -10.40
N SER A 138 -13.00 23.94 -10.74
CA SER A 138 -12.41 22.70 -10.21
C SER A 138 -12.43 22.63 -8.68
N ARG A 139 -12.30 23.76 -7.98
CA ARG A 139 -12.34 23.83 -6.50
C ARG A 139 -13.72 23.50 -5.92
N TYR A 140 -14.79 23.93 -6.59
CA TYR A 140 -16.17 23.60 -6.20
C TYR A 140 -16.42 22.10 -6.34
N PHE A 141 -16.12 21.53 -7.51
CA PHE A 141 -16.28 20.09 -7.74
C PHE A 141 -15.36 19.25 -6.85
N PHE A 142 -14.15 19.73 -6.53
CA PHE A 142 -13.22 19.04 -5.62
C PHE A 142 -13.78 18.88 -4.21
N LEU A 143 -14.41 19.91 -3.64
CA LEU A 143 -15.02 19.82 -2.31
C LEU A 143 -16.18 18.82 -2.27
N ILE A 144 -17.01 18.79 -3.31
CA ILE A 144 -18.13 17.84 -3.41
C ILE A 144 -17.60 16.41 -3.65
N ALA A 145 -16.66 16.23 -4.58
CA ALA A 145 -16.08 14.93 -4.87
C ALA A 145 -15.29 14.35 -3.68
N LYS A 146 -14.54 15.18 -2.93
CA LYS A 146 -13.92 14.78 -1.65
C LYS A 146 -14.98 14.21 -0.71
N LYS A 147 -16.04 14.96 -0.45
CA LYS A 147 -17.12 14.51 0.43
C LYS A 147 -17.81 13.25 -0.09
N GLN A 148 -18.02 13.11 -1.40
CA GLN A 148 -18.64 11.90 -1.96
C GLN A 148 -17.72 10.67 -1.88
N VAL A 149 -16.39 10.85 -1.98
CA VAL A 149 -15.40 9.78 -1.75
C VAL A 149 -15.40 9.35 -0.28
N GLU A 150 -15.60 10.29 0.65
CA GLU A 150 -15.73 10.05 2.09
C GLU A 150 -17.05 9.36 2.46
N ASP A 151 -18.19 9.97 2.13
CA ASP A 151 -19.55 9.50 2.50
C ASP A 151 -19.96 8.18 1.84
N VAL A 152 -19.54 7.91 0.59
CA VAL A 152 -20.05 6.78 -0.21
C VAL A 152 -19.05 5.61 -0.32
N PHE A 153 -17.75 5.89 -0.31
CA PHE A 153 -16.72 4.87 -0.54
C PHE A 153 -15.84 4.57 0.68
N GLY A 154 -15.96 5.35 1.77
CA GLY A 154 -15.14 5.16 2.96
C GLY A 154 -13.65 5.47 2.75
N TYR A 155 -13.31 6.29 1.76
CA TYR A 155 -11.95 6.79 1.53
C TYR A 155 -11.85 8.26 1.90
N ARG A 156 -10.72 8.69 2.46
CA ARG A 156 -10.47 10.07 2.91
C ARG A 156 -9.52 10.80 1.97
N VAL A 157 -9.74 12.10 1.73
CA VAL A 157 -8.86 12.92 0.87
C VAL A 157 -8.08 13.92 1.73
N VAL A 158 -6.86 13.56 2.10
CA VAL A 158 -5.99 14.33 3.03
C VAL A 158 -5.02 15.21 2.23
N GLN A 159 -4.85 16.46 2.64
CA GLN A 159 -3.82 17.35 2.08
C GLN A 159 -2.46 17.01 2.70
N VAL A 160 -1.41 17.08 1.90
CA VAL A 160 -0.02 16.83 2.29
C VAL A 160 0.81 18.04 1.87
N GLU A 161 1.74 18.45 2.73
CA GLU A 161 2.71 19.48 2.38
C GLU A 161 3.70 18.95 1.32
N ASP A 162 3.76 19.64 0.19
CA ASP A 162 4.78 19.48 -0.84
C ASP A 162 5.77 20.64 -0.68
N SER A 163 7.06 20.36 -0.53
CA SER A 163 8.12 21.37 -0.37
C SER A 163 8.20 22.39 -1.51
N THR A 164 7.47 22.15 -2.60
CA THR A 164 7.30 23.07 -3.73
C THR A 164 6.00 23.89 -3.70
N ASN A 165 5.32 23.99 -2.55
CA ASN A 165 4.09 24.77 -2.31
C ASN A 165 2.94 24.42 -3.28
N LYS A 166 2.74 23.13 -3.55
CA LYS A 166 1.66 22.63 -4.41
C LYS A 166 0.60 21.94 -3.57
N GLU A 167 -0.67 22.25 -3.81
CA GLU A 167 -1.78 21.49 -3.25
C GLU A 167 -1.72 20.03 -3.72
N LEU A 168 -1.29 19.16 -2.82
CA LEU A 168 -1.04 17.74 -3.02
C LEU A 168 -1.95 16.95 -2.09
N TYR A 169 -2.68 15.99 -2.65
CA TYR A 169 -3.68 15.21 -1.93
C TYR A 169 -3.41 13.72 -2.02
N LEU A 170 -3.61 13.01 -0.90
CA LEU A 170 -3.63 11.56 -0.84
C LEU A 170 -5.06 11.08 -0.60
N VAL A 171 -5.47 10.08 -1.37
CA VAL A 171 -6.66 9.27 -1.09
C VAL A 171 -6.20 8.08 -0.25
N LEU A 172 -6.67 8.01 0.99
CA LEU A 172 -6.35 6.97 1.99
C LEU A 172 -7.62 6.21 2.37
N ASN A 173 -7.49 5.06 3.04
CA ASN A 173 -8.65 4.40 3.65
C ASN A 173 -9.19 5.21 4.85
N ASN A 174 -10.49 5.08 5.15
CA ASN A 174 -11.13 5.65 6.33
C ASN A 174 -11.98 4.61 7.12
N ALA A 175 -11.96 3.34 6.74
CA ALA A 175 -12.61 2.27 7.49
C ALA A 175 -11.85 1.96 8.80
N SER A 176 -12.51 2.10 9.95
CA SER A 176 -11.94 1.81 11.28
C SER A 176 -12.13 0.36 11.76
N SER A 177 -12.83 -0.48 10.99
CA SER A 177 -13.04 -1.90 11.32
C SER A 177 -11.77 -2.71 11.08
N GLN A 178 -11.19 -3.26 12.15
CA GLN A 178 -9.99 -4.09 12.07
C GLN A 178 -10.18 -5.32 11.16
N GLU A 179 -11.33 -5.99 11.21
CA GLU A 179 -11.67 -7.08 10.27
C GLU A 179 -11.53 -6.65 8.79
N HIS A 180 -12.02 -5.46 8.45
CA HIS A 180 -11.95 -4.91 7.10
C HIS A 180 -10.50 -4.58 6.70
N LEU A 181 -9.72 -3.99 7.60
CA LEU A 181 -8.31 -3.67 7.36
C LEU A 181 -7.48 -4.95 7.19
N GLN A 182 -7.66 -5.94 8.07
CA GLN A 182 -7.07 -7.28 7.93
C GLN A 182 -7.47 -7.97 6.62
N LEU A 183 -8.72 -7.86 6.17
CA LEU A 183 -9.17 -8.41 4.88
C LEU A 183 -8.47 -7.71 3.69
N MET A 184 -8.27 -6.39 3.76
CA MET A 184 -7.44 -5.65 2.80
C MET A 184 -5.96 -6.09 2.85
N ASN A 185 -5.45 -6.48 4.03
CA ASN A 185 -4.08 -6.96 4.21
C ASN A 185 -3.88 -8.42 3.76
N LYS A 186 -4.92 -9.25 3.81
CA LYS A 186 -5.00 -10.57 3.16
C LYS A 186 -5.13 -10.44 1.63
N THR A 187 -5.65 -9.33 1.12
CA THR A 187 -5.87 -9.09 -0.32
C THR A 187 -4.65 -8.47 -1.03
N GLY A 188 -4.01 -9.22 -1.94
CA GLY A 188 -3.15 -8.70 -3.03
C GLY A 188 -1.76 -8.13 -2.66
N LYS A 189 -0.73 -8.48 -3.44
CA LYS A 189 0.65 -7.93 -3.32
C LYS A 189 1.28 -8.00 -1.90
N ALA A 190 0.94 -9.02 -1.10
CA ALA A 190 1.44 -9.17 0.27
C ALA A 190 2.98 -9.08 0.38
N ALA A 191 3.72 -9.75 -0.52
CA ALA A 191 5.18 -9.67 -0.56
C ALA A 191 5.71 -8.23 -0.75
N THR A 192 5.06 -7.41 -1.58
CA THR A 192 5.41 -6.00 -1.79
C THR A 192 5.17 -5.16 -0.53
N ARG A 193 4.08 -5.42 0.21
CA ARG A 193 3.83 -4.77 1.51
C ARG A 193 4.84 -5.19 2.56
N GLY A 194 5.13 -6.49 2.70
CA GLY A 194 6.15 -6.98 3.62
C GLY A 194 7.54 -6.43 3.34
N PHE A 195 7.91 -6.28 2.06
CA PHE A 195 9.16 -5.63 1.66
C PHE A 195 9.19 -4.12 1.96
N LEU A 196 8.05 -3.43 1.83
CA LEU A 196 7.93 -2.03 2.23
C LEU A 196 8.03 -1.87 3.76
N MET A 197 7.35 -2.73 4.54
CA MET A 197 7.50 -2.77 6.00
C MET A 197 8.93 -3.10 6.42
N MET A 198 9.65 -3.93 5.68
CA MET A 198 11.07 -4.22 5.89
C MET A 198 11.94 -2.96 5.70
N ILE A 199 11.74 -2.20 4.61
CA ILE A 199 12.44 -0.93 4.41
C ILE A 199 12.08 0.06 5.53
N MET A 200 10.81 0.13 5.93
CA MET A 200 10.40 0.97 7.05
C MET A 200 11.06 0.57 8.36
N GLY A 201 11.19 -0.72 8.67
CA GLY A 201 11.88 -1.22 9.86
C GLY A 201 13.39 -0.93 9.85
N LEU A 202 14.06 -1.04 8.69
CA LEU A 202 15.46 -0.65 8.55
C LEU A 202 15.66 0.87 8.75
N LEU A 203 14.73 1.69 8.23
CA LEU A 203 14.71 3.13 8.51
C LEU A 203 14.36 3.44 9.98
N TRP A 204 13.60 2.58 10.66
CA TRP A 204 13.25 2.76 12.08
C TRP A 204 14.48 2.62 12.97
N CYS A 205 15.30 1.59 12.69
CA CYS A 205 16.55 1.32 13.39
C CYS A 205 17.72 2.21 12.91
N ALA A 206 17.51 3.11 11.94
CA ALA A 206 18.55 3.96 11.39
C ALA A 206 18.82 5.19 12.26
N PRO A 207 20.09 5.65 12.38
CA PRO A 207 20.41 6.95 12.93
C PRO A 207 19.60 8.06 12.25
N VAL A 208 18.93 8.91 13.04
CA VAL A 208 18.08 10.02 12.54
C VAL A 208 16.99 9.56 11.55
N ARG A 209 16.58 8.28 11.62
CA ARG A 209 15.56 7.64 10.76
C ARG A 209 15.80 7.78 9.25
N ARG A 210 17.08 7.82 8.87
CA ARG A 210 17.54 8.10 7.51
C ARG A 210 18.73 7.22 7.14
N LEU A 211 18.71 6.62 5.95
CA LEU A 211 19.83 5.84 5.42
C LEU A 211 20.26 6.37 4.05
N SER A 212 21.55 6.27 3.74
CA SER A 212 22.00 6.39 2.35
C SER A 212 21.50 5.18 1.55
N GLU A 213 21.30 5.38 0.25
CA GLU A 213 20.89 4.30 -0.66
C GLU A 213 21.84 3.10 -0.57
N GLU A 214 23.16 3.33 -0.53
CA GLU A 214 24.16 2.28 -0.43
C GLU A 214 24.05 1.47 0.87
N GLU A 215 23.82 2.11 2.02
CA GLU A 215 23.68 1.39 3.30
C GLU A 215 22.35 0.64 3.40
N LEU A 216 21.25 1.21 2.88
CA LEU A 216 19.97 0.49 2.80
C LEU A 216 20.08 -0.76 1.91
N TRP A 217 20.76 -0.68 0.76
CA TRP A 217 21.03 -1.86 -0.07
C TRP A 217 21.94 -2.88 0.64
N LYS A 218 22.95 -2.45 1.41
CA LYS A 218 23.79 -3.37 2.24
C LYS A 218 22.96 -4.09 3.29
N GLN A 219 22.06 -3.39 3.99
CA GLN A 219 21.23 -3.99 5.03
C GLN A 219 20.20 -4.96 4.44
N LEU A 220 19.53 -4.60 3.35
CA LEU A 220 18.63 -5.51 2.63
C LEU A 220 19.35 -6.77 2.13
N ALA A 221 20.58 -6.65 1.61
CA ALA A 221 21.38 -7.79 1.14
C ALA A 221 21.90 -8.70 2.28
N ARG A 222 21.90 -8.23 3.54
CA ARG A 222 22.15 -9.08 4.72
C ARG A 222 20.91 -9.92 5.09
N LEU A 223 19.70 -9.44 4.77
CA LEU A 223 18.44 -10.13 5.07
C LEU A 223 18.09 -11.20 4.03
N ASP A 224 18.21 -10.90 2.72
CA ASP A 224 18.23 -11.93 1.67
C ASP A 224 19.32 -11.60 0.63
N PRO A 225 20.37 -12.44 0.50
CA PRO A 225 21.41 -12.31 -0.53
C PRO A 225 20.91 -12.34 -1.99
N LYS A 226 19.63 -12.66 -2.23
CA LYS A 226 18.98 -12.53 -3.54
C LYS A 226 18.58 -11.09 -3.87
N ILE A 227 18.40 -10.21 -2.87
CA ILE A 227 18.12 -8.78 -3.06
C ILE A 227 19.38 -8.12 -3.64
N LYS A 228 19.34 -7.79 -4.94
CA LYS A 228 20.44 -7.15 -5.67
C LYS A 228 19.92 -6.13 -6.67
N VAL A 229 20.64 -5.03 -6.79
CA VAL A 229 20.41 -3.99 -7.80
C VAL A 229 20.47 -4.63 -9.20
N ASN A 230 19.51 -4.28 -10.07
CA ASN A 230 19.41 -4.75 -11.46
C ASN A 230 19.26 -6.28 -11.63
N ARG A 231 18.73 -6.98 -10.61
CA ARG A 231 18.34 -8.39 -10.71
C ARG A 231 16.91 -8.59 -10.21
N GLU A 232 16.11 -9.34 -10.95
CA GLU A 232 14.77 -9.72 -10.51
C GLU A 232 14.84 -10.71 -9.34
N HIS A 233 14.06 -10.43 -8.30
CA HIS A 233 13.85 -11.31 -7.16
C HIS A 233 12.60 -12.18 -7.36
N PRO A 234 12.62 -13.51 -7.11
CA PRO A 234 11.54 -14.43 -7.49
C PRO A 234 10.12 -14.08 -6.98
N GLN A 235 10.00 -13.34 -5.87
CA GLN A 235 8.72 -12.89 -5.30
C GLN A 235 8.46 -11.38 -5.41
N LEU A 236 9.47 -10.58 -5.78
CA LEU A 236 9.39 -9.11 -5.75
C LEU A 236 9.63 -8.44 -7.11
N GLY A 237 10.12 -9.18 -8.12
CA GLY A 237 10.47 -8.62 -9.43
C GLY A 237 11.67 -7.68 -9.34
N ASP A 238 11.68 -6.61 -10.13
CA ASP A 238 12.70 -5.57 -10.10
C ASP A 238 12.56 -4.68 -8.85
N ILE A 239 13.45 -4.87 -7.89
CA ILE A 239 13.48 -4.12 -6.63
C ILE A 239 13.81 -2.63 -6.88
N SER A 240 14.57 -2.30 -7.92
CA SER A 240 14.85 -0.90 -8.31
C SER A 240 13.59 -0.20 -8.86
N GLN A 241 12.59 -0.95 -9.34
CA GLN A 241 11.26 -0.42 -9.65
C GLN A 241 10.37 -0.31 -8.41
N LEU A 242 10.50 -1.22 -7.43
CA LEU A 242 9.79 -1.09 -6.15
C LEU A 242 10.18 0.18 -5.39
N PHE A 243 11.47 0.51 -5.29
CA PHE A 243 11.93 1.78 -4.71
C PHE A 243 11.27 2.99 -5.38
N LYS A 244 11.38 3.09 -6.71
CA LYS A 244 10.74 4.18 -7.50
C LYS A 244 9.23 4.23 -7.32
N MET A 245 8.57 3.08 -7.14
CA MET A 245 7.14 3.02 -6.86
C MET A 245 6.83 3.55 -5.45
N PHE A 246 7.60 3.19 -4.42
CA PHE A 246 7.40 3.68 -3.06
C PHE A 246 7.70 5.18 -2.92
N GLU A 247 8.68 5.69 -3.67
CA GLU A 247 8.92 7.14 -3.85
C GLU A 247 7.71 7.82 -4.53
N THR A 248 7.22 7.26 -5.64
CA THR A 248 6.07 7.82 -6.39
C THR A 248 4.77 7.78 -5.56
N GLN A 249 4.66 6.82 -4.64
CA GLN A 249 3.53 6.67 -3.70
C GLN A 249 3.72 7.50 -2.42
N LEU A 250 4.86 8.19 -2.24
CA LEU A 250 5.23 9.00 -1.07
C LEU A 250 5.34 8.22 0.26
N TYR A 251 5.60 6.91 0.22
CA TYR A 251 5.99 6.15 1.42
C TYR A 251 7.46 6.39 1.78
N LEU A 252 8.32 6.59 0.78
CA LEU A 252 9.71 6.99 0.96
C LEU A 252 9.89 8.42 0.47
N ASP A 253 10.53 9.26 1.26
CA ASP A 253 11.16 10.48 0.75
C ASP A 253 12.57 10.15 0.25
N ALA A 254 12.99 10.84 -0.81
CA ALA A 254 14.16 10.55 -1.62
C ALA A 254 14.99 11.83 -1.82
N THR A 255 15.73 12.21 -0.80
CA THR A 255 16.63 13.37 -0.82
C THR A 255 17.96 13.04 -1.50
N SER A 256 18.70 14.05 -1.94
CA SER A 256 20.03 13.88 -2.54
C SER A 256 20.95 15.02 -2.14
N GLU A 257 22.07 14.67 -1.53
CA GLU A 257 23.07 15.61 -1.00
C GLU A 257 24.39 15.47 -1.78
N LEU A 258 25.25 16.49 -1.68
CA LEU A 258 26.60 16.45 -2.22
C LEU A 258 27.56 16.07 -1.11
N ASP A 259 28.29 14.98 -1.33
CA ASP A 259 29.44 14.58 -0.51
C ASP A 259 30.61 15.56 -0.68
N GLN A 260 31.66 15.40 0.14
CA GLN A 260 32.90 16.20 0.08
C GLN A 260 33.56 16.12 -1.30
N ASP A 261 33.44 14.99 -1.98
CA ASP A 261 33.89 14.75 -3.37
C ASP A 261 32.95 15.36 -4.45
N LEU A 262 31.93 16.15 -4.07
CA LEU A 262 30.83 16.65 -4.92
C LEU A 262 30.02 15.54 -5.61
N LYS A 263 30.07 14.31 -5.08
CA LYS A 263 29.26 13.17 -5.52
C LYS A 263 27.85 13.29 -4.97
N LYS A 264 26.83 13.05 -5.79
CA LYS A 264 25.43 12.99 -5.33
C LYS A 264 25.18 11.66 -4.60
N ILE A 265 24.95 11.71 -3.30
CA ILE A 265 24.50 10.57 -2.50
C ILE A 265 22.97 10.71 -2.30
N LYS A 266 22.23 9.67 -2.68
CA LYS A 266 20.79 9.57 -2.42
C LYS A 266 20.56 9.06 -1.00
N TYR A 267 19.60 9.65 -0.30
CA TYR A 267 19.15 9.23 1.03
C TYR A 267 17.66 8.91 1.00
N TYR A 268 17.27 7.88 1.75
CA TYR A 268 15.89 7.52 1.98
C TYR A 268 15.49 7.84 3.43
N ALA A 269 14.29 8.37 3.59
CA ALA A 269 13.61 8.59 4.86
C ALA A 269 12.11 8.28 4.71
N TYR A 270 11.33 8.38 5.78
CA TYR A 270 9.87 8.25 5.70
C TYR A 270 9.25 9.40 4.89
N GLY A 271 8.54 9.04 3.83
CA GLY A 271 7.67 9.95 3.10
C GLY A 271 6.35 10.19 3.84
N PRO A 272 5.61 11.27 3.51
CA PRO A 272 4.41 11.69 4.25
C PRO A 272 3.28 10.65 4.26
N ARG A 273 3.21 9.75 3.27
CA ARG A 273 2.22 8.66 3.26
C ARG A 273 2.51 7.61 4.34
N THR A 274 3.75 7.45 4.78
CA THR A 274 4.09 6.47 5.82
C THR A 274 3.54 6.87 7.17
N PHE A 275 3.59 8.15 7.53
CA PHE A 275 2.93 8.64 8.74
C PHE A 275 1.40 8.58 8.64
N LEU A 276 0.84 8.91 7.47
CA LEU A 276 -0.60 8.93 7.20
C LEU A 276 -1.25 7.55 6.95
N GLU A 277 -0.47 6.51 6.66
CA GLU A 277 -0.98 5.14 6.57
C GLU A 277 -0.40 4.23 7.65
N VAL A 278 0.90 4.02 7.76
CA VAL A 278 1.44 2.98 8.67
C VAL A 278 1.64 3.50 10.10
N GLY A 279 2.17 4.72 10.26
CA GLY A 279 2.46 5.32 11.56
C GLY A 279 3.51 4.56 12.40
N LYS A 280 3.96 5.19 13.51
CA LYS A 280 5.12 4.71 14.29
C LYS A 280 4.92 3.33 14.93
N VAL A 281 3.80 3.12 15.61
CA VAL A 281 3.56 1.92 16.44
C VAL A 281 3.40 0.64 15.61
N GLN A 282 2.81 0.70 14.40
CA GLN A 282 2.75 -0.48 13.52
C GLN A 282 4.13 -0.85 12.97
N ILE A 283 4.99 0.13 12.66
CA ILE A 283 6.40 -0.12 12.27
C ILE A 283 7.17 -0.74 13.43
N LEU A 284 7.04 -0.20 14.65
CA LEU A 284 7.63 -0.78 15.86
C LEU A 284 7.17 -2.24 16.07
N ASN A 285 5.86 -2.50 15.96
CA ASN A 285 5.30 -3.83 16.16
C ASN A 285 5.82 -4.84 15.11
N PHE A 286 5.91 -4.43 13.84
CA PHE A 286 6.55 -5.22 12.79
C PHE A 286 8.03 -5.53 13.11
N VAL A 287 8.82 -4.54 13.54
CA VAL A 287 10.23 -4.72 13.89
C VAL A 287 10.39 -5.65 15.10
N CYS A 288 9.57 -5.50 16.13
CA CYS A 288 9.60 -6.37 17.31
C CYS A 288 9.21 -7.82 16.95
N LYS A 289 8.05 -8.05 16.30
CA LYS A 289 7.65 -9.41 15.88
C LYS A 289 8.69 -10.06 14.96
N LEU A 290 9.35 -9.30 14.08
CA LEU A 290 10.42 -9.79 13.20
C LEU A 290 11.72 -10.18 13.93
N ILE A 291 12.13 -9.43 14.96
CA ILE A 291 13.43 -9.62 15.65
C ILE A 291 13.32 -10.55 16.86
N THR A 292 12.25 -10.46 17.64
CA THR A 292 12.09 -11.16 18.92
C THR A 292 10.96 -12.21 18.92
N GLY A 293 10.15 -12.27 17.86
CA GLY A 293 8.94 -13.08 17.81
C GLY A 293 7.83 -12.57 18.73
N ARG A 294 7.91 -11.33 19.24
CA ARG A 294 6.98 -10.78 20.24
C ARG A 294 6.58 -9.33 19.94
N PRO A 295 5.39 -8.87 20.35
CA PRO A 295 5.02 -7.46 20.29
C PRO A 295 5.92 -6.58 21.19
N PRO A 296 5.96 -5.26 20.96
CA PRO A 296 6.69 -4.31 21.80
C PRO A 296 6.07 -4.22 23.20
N SER A 297 6.87 -3.89 24.20
CA SER A 297 6.33 -3.61 25.53
C SER A 297 5.60 -2.26 25.57
N GLU A 298 4.66 -2.12 26.50
CA GLU A 298 3.91 -0.87 26.72
C GLU A 298 4.84 0.34 26.92
N THR A 299 5.98 0.15 27.62
CA THR A 299 7.01 1.19 27.78
C THR A 299 7.59 1.65 26.45
N GLN A 300 7.88 0.74 25.52
CA GLN A 300 8.40 1.07 24.18
C GLN A 300 7.35 1.78 23.33
N VAL A 301 6.06 1.42 23.47
CA VAL A 301 4.96 2.11 22.78
C VAL A 301 4.79 3.54 23.31
N ILE A 302 4.83 3.73 24.63
CA ILE A 302 4.75 5.06 25.27
C ILE A 302 5.95 5.94 24.87
N GLU A 303 7.17 5.40 24.91
CA GLU A 303 8.40 6.10 24.49
C GLU A 303 8.26 6.61 23.05
N VAL A 304 7.87 5.73 22.12
CA VAL A 304 7.72 6.04 20.69
C VAL A 304 6.59 7.04 20.37
N LEU A 305 5.54 7.07 21.19
CA LEU A 305 4.48 8.09 21.11
C LEU A 305 4.91 9.44 21.71
N SER A 306 5.82 9.45 22.68
CA SER A 306 6.29 10.68 23.35
C SER A 306 7.29 11.52 22.55
N GLU A 307 7.93 10.94 21.53
CA GLU A 307 8.96 11.61 20.70
C GLU A 307 8.46 12.82 19.89
N ASP A 308 7.13 12.95 19.67
CA ASP A 308 6.52 14.02 18.87
C ASP A 308 5.88 15.13 19.75
N SER A 309 6.22 15.19 21.05
CA SER A 309 5.70 16.14 22.05
C SER A 309 6.69 17.23 22.45
#